data_AF-A0AAD8MWZ8-F1
#
_entry.id   AF-A0AAD8MWZ8-F1
#
_cell.length_a   1.000
_cell.length_b   1.000
_cell.length_c   1.000
_cell.angle_alpha   90.00
_cell.angle_beta   90.00
_cell.angle_gamma   90.00
#
_symmetry.space_group_name_H-M   'P 1'
#
loop_
_entity.id
_entity.type
_entity.pdbx_description
1 polymer ?
#
loop_
_entity_poly.entity_id
_entity_poly.type
_entity_poly.pdbx_seq_one_letter_code
_entity_poly.pdbx_strand_id
1 'polypeptide(L)'
;MLLQSGASVKHISETWVSNHYKWIVWKLACYERCYPERYLTVSNVMEELKYRYEREVNHGHRPAIKKILEGDVPPSSVLVLCISSIQTNTEAMFENISTSHGVDRSTVANVELTDGWYSVNAVLDAPLFKMLAFGKLFVGQKLKISGAGLCGWVGPVSPLEASPTVSLVLHINGTYRAHWADRLGFCKTGCAPLAFNCIKSGGGAVPCTFVGIQRIYPVLYRERLSDGEYTVRSERMEAKMQQFYNQRRLPQGKTKSSTGTKRMNHTTTLLSMSFLMKDGMMLLLIIQGSLLCPFITDGTACLYYKTSSLQAT
;
A
#
# COMPACT_ATOMS: atom_id res chain seq x y z
N MET A 1 39.71 9.16 -2.90
CA MET A 1 39.58 7.95 -3.73
C MET A 1 38.47 8.03 -4.77
N LEU A 2 37.20 8.34 -4.43
CA LEU A 2 36.14 8.45 -5.46
C LEU A 2 36.39 9.61 -6.43
N LEU A 3 36.76 10.79 -5.90
CA LEU A 3 37.14 11.96 -6.70
C LEU A 3 38.35 11.68 -7.62
N GLN A 4 39.32 10.91 -7.13
CA GLN A 4 40.48 10.47 -7.93
C GLN A 4 40.09 9.51 -9.06
N SER A 5 38.92 8.87 -8.96
CA SER A 5 38.39 7.95 -9.98
C SER A 5 37.48 8.67 -11.00
N GLY A 6 37.53 10.01 -11.07
CA GLY A 6 36.76 10.80 -12.05
C GLY A 6 35.35 11.20 -11.61
N ALA A 7 34.99 10.97 -10.34
CA ALA A 7 33.67 11.30 -9.85
C ALA A 7 33.52 12.81 -9.51
N SER A 8 32.38 13.38 -9.85
CA SER A 8 32.11 14.81 -9.67
C SER A 8 31.71 15.13 -8.23
N VAL A 9 32.35 16.15 -7.66
CA VAL A 9 32.08 16.65 -6.30
C VAL A 9 30.61 17.06 -6.12
N LYS A 10 29.94 17.49 -7.20
CA LYS A 10 28.53 17.91 -7.16
C LYS A 10 27.55 16.78 -6.83
N HIS A 11 27.92 15.53 -7.14
CA HIS A 11 27.03 14.38 -7.00
C HIS A 11 27.43 13.44 -5.86
N ILE A 12 28.61 13.64 -5.24
CA ILE A 12 29.09 12.87 -4.10
C ILE A 12 29.13 13.77 -2.88
N SER A 13 28.00 13.85 -2.17
CA SER A 13 27.95 14.42 -0.83
C SER A 13 28.44 13.39 0.20
N GLU A 14 28.86 13.87 1.37
CA GLU A 14 29.17 13.01 2.51
C GLU A 14 27.96 12.16 2.94
N THR A 15 26.75 12.71 2.83
CA THR A 15 25.50 12.00 3.11
C THR A 15 25.24 10.86 2.12
N TRP A 16 25.54 11.06 0.83
CA TRP A 16 25.42 10.03 -0.20
C TRP A 16 26.39 8.87 0.08
N VAL A 17 27.66 9.19 0.37
CA VAL A 17 28.68 8.17 0.69
C VAL A 17 28.29 7.40 1.95
N SER A 18 27.89 8.10 3.01
CA SER A 18 27.51 7.50 4.29
C SER A 18 26.33 6.53 4.15
N ASN A 19 25.30 6.95 3.40
CA ASN A 19 24.15 6.11 3.09
C ASN A 19 24.57 4.84 2.33
N HIS A 20 25.32 4.97 1.23
CA HIS A 20 25.67 3.79 0.44
C HIS A 20 26.66 2.88 1.14
N TYR A 21 27.61 3.45 1.90
CA TYR A 21 28.53 2.69 2.72
C TYR A 21 27.80 1.78 3.71
N LYS A 22 26.78 2.28 4.42
CA LYS A 22 25.93 1.49 5.33
C LYS A 22 25.43 0.20 4.66
N TRP A 23 24.83 0.32 3.47
CA TRP A 23 24.26 -0.83 2.76
C TRP A 23 25.30 -1.77 2.16
N ILE A 24 26.41 -1.22 1.65
CA ILE A 24 27.49 -2.03 1.06
C ILE A 24 28.14 -2.89 2.15
N VAL A 25 28.50 -2.27 3.29
CA VAL A 25 29.10 -2.99 4.42
C VAL A 25 28.14 -4.04 4.94
N TRP A 26 26.86 -3.71 5.13
CA TRP A 26 25.88 -4.70 5.59
C TRP A 26 25.75 -5.89 4.62
N LYS A 27 25.73 -5.62 3.31
CA LYS A 27 25.69 -6.67 2.28
C LYS A 27 26.93 -7.56 2.32
N LEU A 28 28.13 -6.97 2.33
CA LEU A 28 29.39 -7.73 2.31
C LEU A 28 29.61 -8.52 3.60
N ALA A 29 29.25 -7.94 4.75
CA ALA A 29 29.28 -8.64 6.04
C ALA A 29 28.31 -9.83 6.05
N CYS A 30 27.13 -9.72 5.43
CA CYS A 30 26.22 -10.84 5.27
C CYS A 30 26.83 -11.95 4.39
N TYR A 31 27.53 -11.61 3.31
CA TYR A 31 28.18 -12.61 2.46
C TYR A 31 29.31 -13.34 3.18
N GLU A 32 30.17 -12.63 3.90
CA GLU A 32 31.26 -13.25 4.67
C GLU A 32 30.75 -14.19 5.79
N ARG A 33 29.52 -13.98 6.27
CA ARG A 33 28.89 -14.92 7.22
C ARG A 33 28.35 -16.19 6.58
N CYS A 34 27.98 -16.14 5.29
CA CYS A 34 27.35 -17.25 4.58
C CYS A 34 28.35 -18.05 3.73
N TYR A 35 29.49 -17.45 3.41
CA TYR A 35 30.49 -18.00 2.50
C TYR A 35 31.89 -17.87 3.13
N PRO A 36 32.80 -18.81 2.85
CA PRO A 36 34.12 -18.85 3.49
C PRO A 36 35.10 -17.76 2.99
N GLU A 37 34.76 -17.05 1.91
CA GLU A 37 35.60 -16.01 1.32
C GLU A 37 35.46 -14.67 2.08
N ARG A 38 36.53 -13.88 2.08
CA ARG A 38 36.55 -12.56 2.71
C ARG A 38 35.97 -11.50 1.78
N TYR A 39 34.68 -11.23 1.93
CA TYR A 39 33.97 -10.22 1.13
C TYR A 39 34.14 -8.80 1.67
N LEU A 40 34.21 -8.61 2.99
CA LEU A 40 34.30 -7.29 3.61
C LEU A 40 35.75 -6.79 3.61
N THR A 41 36.16 -6.22 2.49
CA THR A 41 37.46 -5.55 2.35
C THR A 41 37.28 -4.10 1.90
N VAL A 42 38.25 -3.24 2.21
CA VAL A 42 38.23 -1.84 1.79
C VAL A 42 38.18 -1.73 0.25
N SER A 43 38.88 -2.61 -0.46
CA SER A 43 38.85 -2.66 -1.93
C SER A 43 37.45 -2.94 -2.46
N ASN A 44 36.79 -3.99 -1.96
CA ASN A 44 35.45 -4.37 -2.40
C ASN A 44 34.41 -3.29 -2.08
N VAL A 45 34.52 -2.66 -0.90
CA VAL A 45 33.65 -1.53 -0.54
C VAL A 45 33.85 -0.36 -1.49
N MET A 46 35.10 -0.06 -1.84
CA MET A 46 35.44 1.03 -2.75
C MET A 46 34.97 0.76 -4.19
N GLU A 47 35.08 -0.48 -4.67
CA GLU A 47 34.56 -0.91 -5.97
C GLU A 47 33.04 -0.80 -6.04
N GLU A 48 32.33 -1.24 -5.00
CA GLU A 48 30.88 -1.11 -4.91
C GLU A 48 30.41 0.35 -4.86
N LEU A 49 31.15 1.23 -4.19
CA LEU A 49 30.88 2.67 -4.20
C LEU A 49 31.06 3.27 -5.60
N LYS A 50 32.12 2.89 -6.33
CA LYS A 50 32.32 3.30 -7.74
C LYS A 50 31.18 2.80 -8.62
N TYR A 51 30.81 1.52 -8.49
CA TYR A 51 29.71 0.92 -9.23
C TYR A 51 28.38 1.66 -9.00
N ARG A 52 28.07 2.01 -7.74
CA ARG A 52 26.85 2.77 -7.44
C ARG A 52 26.87 4.17 -8.02
N TYR A 53 28.02 4.85 -7.95
CA TYR A 53 28.18 6.16 -8.58
C TYR A 53 27.96 6.08 -10.10
N GLU A 54 28.61 5.13 -10.78
CA GLU A 54 28.42 4.93 -12.22
C GLU A 54 26.97 4.61 -12.57
N ARG A 55 26.29 3.77 -11.78
CA ARG A 55 24.91 3.41 -12.08
C ARG A 55 23.90 4.52 -11.81
N GLU A 56 23.98 5.16 -10.66
CA GLU A 56 23.00 6.17 -10.28
C GLU A 56 23.25 7.51 -10.97
N VAL A 57 24.52 7.96 -11.01
CA VAL A 57 24.87 9.28 -11.53
C VAL A 57 25.09 9.24 -13.04
N ASN A 58 25.95 8.35 -13.53
CA ASN A 58 26.31 8.37 -14.96
C ASN A 58 25.21 7.72 -15.83
N HIS A 59 24.64 6.59 -15.38
CA HIS A 59 23.58 5.89 -16.12
C HIS A 59 22.16 6.31 -15.73
N GLY A 60 22.00 7.22 -14.75
CA GLY A 60 20.67 7.71 -14.34
C GLY A 60 19.75 6.65 -13.75
N HIS A 61 20.29 5.54 -13.22
CA HIS A 61 19.48 4.49 -12.61
C HIS A 61 18.87 4.98 -11.30
N ARG A 62 17.53 5.04 -11.24
CA ARG A 62 16.77 5.43 -10.04
C ARG A 62 16.24 4.20 -9.29
N PRO A 63 16.67 3.95 -8.04
CA PRO A 63 16.17 2.87 -7.18
C PRO A 63 14.67 3.00 -6.83
N ALA A 64 14.10 1.95 -6.24
CA ALA A 64 12.66 1.86 -6.04
C ALA A 64 12.12 2.91 -5.07
N ILE A 65 12.78 3.06 -3.92
CA ILE A 65 12.41 4.08 -2.91
C ILE A 65 12.56 5.48 -3.51
N LYS A 66 13.63 5.72 -4.28
CA LYS A 66 13.86 6.99 -4.98
C LYS A 66 12.73 7.35 -5.92
N LYS A 67 12.33 6.42 -6.80
CA LYS A 67 11.20 6.63 -7.73
C LYS A 67 9.86 6.88 -7.03
N ILE A 68 9.64 6.28 -5.85
CA ILE A 68 8.41 6.49 -5.08
C ILE A 68 8.42 7.87 -4.44
N LEU A 69 9.51 8.27 -3.80
CA LEU A 69 9.62 9.56 -3.10
C LEU A 69 9.68 10.76 -4.05
N GLU A 70 10.27 10.59 -5.23
CA GLU A 70 10.27 11.58 -6.31
C GLU A 70 8.92 11.64 -7.06
N GLY A 71 7.98 10.73 -6.77
CA GLY A 71 6.65 10.72 -7.36
C GLY A 71 6.56 10.15 -8.78
N ASP A 72 7.62 9.51 -9.30
CA ASP A 72 7.59 8.86 -10.62
C ASP A 72 6.68 7.62 -10.65
N VAL A 73 6.62 6.90 -9.52
CA VAL A 73 5.93 5.60 -9.40
C VAL A 73 5.06 5.60 -8.15
N PRO A 74 3.80 5.11 -8.22
CA PRO A 74 2.94 5.10 -7.06
C PRO A 74 3.45 4.14 -5.97
N PRO A 75 3.30 4.49 -4.67
CA PRO A 75 3.70 3.64 -3.54
C PRO A 75 2.94 2.30 -3.50
N SER A 76 1.77 2.25 -4.15
CA SER A 76 0.94 1.04 -4.24
C SER A 76 1.51 -0.07 -5.15
N SER A 77 2.58 0.22 -5.89
CA SER A 77 3.26 -0.73 -6.77
C SER A 77 3.77 -1.96 -6.00
N VAL A 78 3.99 -3.08 -6.71
CA VAL A 78 4.53 -4.29 -6.09
C VAL A 78 6.04 -4.21 -6.03
N LEU A 79 6.61 -4.32 -4.83
CA LEU A 79 8.06 -4.26 -4.63
C LEU A 79 8.51 -5.09 -3.43
N VAL A 80 9.80 -5.44 -3.41
CA VAL A 80 10.43 -6.20 -2.35
C VAL A 80 11.39 -5.29 -1.58
N LEU A 81 11.17 -5.13 -0.28
CA LEU A 81 12.06 -4.39 0.62
C LEU A 81 12.61 -5.33 1.69
N CYS A 82 13.73 -4.94 2.28
CA CYS A 82 14.32 -5.61 3.44
C CYS A 82 14.09 -4.76 4.69
N ILE A 83 13.77 -5.40 5.82
CA ILE A 83 13.73 -4.73 7.12
C ILE A 83 15.17 -4.42 7.56
N SER A 84 15.56 -3.15 7.65
CA SER A 84 16.91 -2.75 8.07
C SER A 84 17.01 -2.43 9.56
N SER A 85 15.94 -1.91 10.16
CA SER A 85 15.90 -1.57 11.57
C SER A 85 14.47 -1.66 12.09
N ILE A 86 14.34 -1.96 13.37
CA ILE A 86 13.06 -2.03 14.08
C ILE A 86 13.17 -1.07 15.26
N GLN A 87 12.37 0.00 15.25
CA GLN A 87 12.31 0.95 16.35
C GLN A 87 11.08 0.61 17.21
N THR A 88 11.31 -0.13 18.29
CA THR A 88 10.29 -0.40 19.29
C THR A 88 10.48 0.56 20.45
N ASN A 89 9.52 1.45 20.68
CA ASN A 89 9.44 2.15 21.95
C ASN A 89 8.89 1.15 22.98
N THR A 90 9.78 0.52 23.74
CA THR A 90 9.51 -0.66 24.57
C THR A 90 8.53 -0.39 25.71
N GLU A 91 8.39 0.86 26.15
CA GLU A 91 7.49 1.26 27.23
C GLU A 91 6.00 1.16 26.85
N ALA A 92 5.67 1.32 25.56
CA ALA A 92 4.29 1.26 25.07
C ALA A 92 3.78 -0.16 24.75
N MET A 93 4.64 -1.18 24.76
CA MET A 93 4.26 -2.54 24.36
C MET A 93 3.44 -3.28 25.44
N PHE A 94 3.65 -2.96 26.71
CA PHE A 94 2.97 -3.65 27.82
C PHE A 94 1.59 -3.05 28.16
N GLU A 95 1.38 -1.75 27.95
CA GLU A 95 0.07 -1.13 28.25
C GLU A 95 -0.98 -1.41 27.15
N ASN A 96 -0.58 -1.49 25.89
CA ASN A 96 -1.50 -1.60 24.75
C ASN A 96 -2.13 -2.99 24.55
N ILE A 97 -1.70 -4.02 25.30
CA ILE A 97 -2.38 -5.33 25.29
C ILE A 97 -3.67 -5.27 26.12
N SER A 98 -3.83 -4.26 26.99
CA SER A 98 -4.86 -4.22 28.02
C SER A 98 -5.99 -3.20 27.77
N THR A 99 -5.84 -2.25 26.84
CA THR A 99 -6.81 -1.16 26.66
C THR A 99 -7.28 -1.04 25.20
N SER A 100 -8.55 -1.41 24.98
CA SER A 100 -9.24 -1.44 23.69
C SER A 100 -9.86 -0.11 23.27
N HIS A 101 -9.34 1.05 23.70
CA HIS A 101 -9.98 2.35 23.41
C HIS A 101 -8.95 3.46 23.18
N GLY A 102 -8.90 3.97 21.94
CA GLY A 102 -8.21 5.20 21.58
C GLY A 102 -6.86 5.00 20.91
N VAL A 103 -6.77 5.25 19.60
CA VAL A 103 -5.51 5.24 18.85
C VAL A 103 -4.78 6.56 19.13
N ASP A 104 -3.96 6.60 20.17
CA ASP A 104 -2.98 7.66 20.33
C ASP A 104 -1.87 7.49 19.28
N ARG A 105 -1.69 8.52 18.45
CA ARG A 105 -0.76 8.52 17.30
C ARG A 105 0.73 8.49 17.67
N SER A 106 1.09 8.29 18.95
CA SER A 106 2.49 8.44 19.42
C SER A 106 3.26 7.13 19.56
N THR A 107 2.63 5.96 19.45
CA THR A 107 3.27 4.65 19.68
C THR A 107 3.16 3.70 18.50
N VAL A 108 3.33 4.24 17.29
CA VAL A 108 3.47 3.43 16.07
C VAL A 108 4.88 2.84 16.05
N ALA A 109 5.04 1.52 16.21
CA ALA A 109 6.34 0.90 15.96
C ALA A 109 6.70 1.16 14.50
N ASN A 110 7.77 1.93 14.32
CA ASN A 110 8.28 2.28 13.01
C ASN A 110 9.35 1.25 12.63
N VAL A 111 9.16 0.63 11.48
CA VAL A 111 10.15 -0.26 10.89
C VAL A 111 10.86 0.50 9.78
N GLU A 112 12.18 0.45 9.74
CA GLU A 112 12.94 0.98 8.61
C GLU A 112 13.03 -0.10 7.53
N LEU A 113 12.65 0.23 6.30
CA LEU A 113 12.72 -0.65 5.14
C LEU A 113 13.73 -0.11 4.13
N THR A 114 14.46 -1.00 3.46
CA THR A 114 15.43 -0.65 2.42
C THR A 114 15.21 -1.42 1.12
N ASP A 115 15.47 -0.76 -0.01
CA ASP A 115 15.58 -1.38 -1.33
C ASP A 115 17.04 -1.76 -1.69
N GLY A 116 17.95 -1.64 -0.72
CA GLY A 116 19.39 -1.84 -0.86
C GLY A 116 20.16 -0.61 -1.33
N TRP A 117 19.48 0.47 -1.72
CA TRP A 117 20.09 1.74 -2.12
C TRP A 117 19.80 2.85 -1.12
N TYR A 118 18.53 2.95 -0.71
CA TYR A 118 18.03 3.92 0.25
C TYR A 118 17.14 3.21 1.28
N SER A 119 16.69 3.93 2.29
CA SER A 119 15.70 3.46 3.24
C SER A 119 14.55 4.44 3.42
N VAL A 120 13.44 3.92 3.94
CA VAL A 120 12.24 4.70 4.29
C VAL A 120 11.63 4.10 5.55
N ASN A 121 11.08 4.96 6.40
CA ASN A 121 10.30 4.50 7.55
C ASN A 121 8.99 3.87 7.08
N ALA A 122 8.49 2.91 7.83
CA ALA A 122 7.24 2.24 7.55
C ALA A 122 6.36 2.17 8.80
N VAL A 123 5.09 2.51 8.59
CA VAL A 123 4.02 2.41 9.56
C VAL A 123 3.29 1.10 9.34
N LEU A 124 3.20 0.30 10.39
CA LEU A 124 2.50 -0.98 10.38
C LEU A 124 1.04 -0.80 10.81
N ASP A 125 0.13 -1.55 10.18
CA ASP A 125 -1.21 -1.72 10.72
C ASP A 125 -1.21 -2.56 12.00
N ALA A 126 -2.32 -2.55 12.74
CA ALA A 126 -2.46 -3.31 13.99
C ALA A 126 -2.10 -4.81 13.85
N PRO A 127 -2.53 -5.55 12.81
CA PRO A 127 -2.13 -6.95 12.65
C PRO A 127 -0.64 -7.14 12.34
N LEU A 128 -0.01 -6.30 11.49
CA LEU A 128 1.45 -6.37 11.27
C LEU A 128 2.23 -6.03 12.54
N PHE A 129 1.77 -5.04 13.32
CA PHE A 129 2.36 -4.72 14.61
C PHE A 129 2.33 -5.91 15.57
N LYS A 130 1.20 -6.63 15.66
CA LYS A 130 1.12 -7.87 16.44
C LYS A 130 2.13 -8.90 15.95
N MET A 131 2.31 -9.05 14.63
CA MET A 131 3.34 -9.94 14.08
C MET A 131 4.76 -9.52 14.44
N LEU A 132 5.04 -8.22 14.48
CA LEU A 132 6.31 -7.68 14.96
C LEU A 132 6.52 -8.02 16.45
N ALA A 133 5.51 -7.79 17.30
CA ALA A 133 5.56 -8.11 18.73
C ALA A 133 5.75 -9.60 19.00
N PHE A 134 5.18 -10.48 18.17
CA PHE A 134 5.41 -11.93 18.22
C PHE A 134 6.77 -12.36 17.61
N GLY A 135 7.65 -11.45 17.20
CA GLY A 135 8.95 -11.76 16.60
C GLY A 135 8.87 -12.40 15.21
N LYS A 136 7.72 -12.31 14.52
CA LYS A 136 7.55 -12.86 13.16
C LYS A 136 8.15 -11.96 12.08
N LEU A 137 8.35 -10.68 12.42
CA LEU A 137 9.06 -9.69 11.62
C LEU A 137 10.39 -9.36 12.30
N PHE A 138 11.50 -9.43 11.57
CA PHE A 138 12.84 -9.26 12.12
C PHE A 138 13.80 -8.60 11.12
N VAL A 139 14.88 -8.00 11.61
CA VAL A 139 15.90 -7.33 10.78
C VAL A 139 16.57 -8.31 9.82
N GLY A 140 16.71 -7.91 8.56
CA GLY A 140 17.23 -8.74 7.47
C GLY A 140 16.15 -9.52 6.71
N GLN A 141 14.90 -9.53 7.19
CA GLN A 141 13.81 -10.20 6.50
C GLN A 141 13.36 -9.40 5.27
N LYS A 142 13.18 -10.10 4.14
CA LYS A 142 12.61 -9.52 2.92
C LYS A 142 11.09 -9.64 2.92
N LEU A 143 10.42 -8.54 2.61
CA LEU A 143 8.98 -8.43 2.48
C LEU A 143 8.62 -8.02 1.07
N LYS A 144 7.68 -8.75 0.46
CA LYS A 144 7.02 -8.36 -0.78
C LYS A 144 5.76 -7.57 -0.42
N ILE A 145 5.69 -6.34 -0.86
CA ILE A 145 4.66 -5.37 -0.48
C ILE A 145 3.88 -4.99 -1.73
N SER A 146 2.55 -4.88 -1.60
CA SER A 146 1.64 -4.40 -2.62
C SER A 146 0.55 -3.56 -1.98
N GLY A 147 0.14 -2.49 -2.67
CA GLY A 147 -0.92 -1.61 -2.18
C GLY A 147 -0.53 -0.75 -0.99
N ALA A 148 0.78 -0.50 -0.79
CA ALA A 148 1.23 0.41 0.25
C ALA A 148 0.78 1.85 -0.01
N GLY A 149 0.49 2.56 1.08
CA GLY A 149 0.23 4.00 1.07
C GLY A 149 1.49 4.80 1.39
N LEU A 150 1.42 6.12 1.26
CA LEU A 150 2.48 7.02 1.69
C LEU A 150 1.87 8.09 2.61
N CYS A 151 2.43 8.25 3.80
CA CYS A 151 2.00 9.22 4.80
C CYS A 151 3.11 10.27 5.00
N GLY A 152 2.72 11.51 5.34
CA GLY A 152 3.68 12.61 5.57
C GLY A 152 4.35 13.16 4.32
N TRP A 153 4.00 12.65 3.13
CA TRP A 153 4.58 13.10 1.86
C TRP A 153 3.83 14.32 1.31
N VAL A 154 4.55 15.44 1.21
CA VAL A 154 4.02 16.73 0.74
C VAL A 154 4.31 16.96 -0.75
N GLY A 155 5.32 16.28 -1.31
CA GLY A 155 5.67 16.35 -2.73
C GLY A 155 7.00 15.66 -3.06
N PRO A 156 7.39 15.64 -4.34
CA PRO A 156 8.62 15.02 -4.82
C PRO A 156 9.86 15.44 -4.02
N VAL A 157 10.56 14.47 -3.45
CA VAL A 157 11.76 14.72 -2.64
C VAL A 157 12.81 13.63 -2.86
N SER A 158 14.08 14.02 -2.82
CA SER A 158 15.20 13.07 -2.84
C SER A 158 15.20 12.22 -1.56
N PRO A 159 15.48 10.90 -1.62
CA PRO A 159 15.50 10.06 -0.42
C PRO A 159 16.42 10.54 0.70
N LEU A 160 17.54 11.19 0.36
CA LEU A 160 18.50 11.71 1.34
C LEU A 160 18.03 13.00 2.03
N GLU A 161 17.05 13.68 1.45
CA GLU A 161 16.48 14.94 1.94
C GLU A 161 15.05 14.73 2.51
N ALA A 162 14.56 13.49 2.47
CA ALA A 162 13.22 13.16 2.92
C ALA A 162 13.05 13.41 4.42
N SER A 163 11.95 14.06 4.79
CA SER A 163 11.60 14.28 6.19
C SER A 163 11.39 12.92 6.90
N PRO A 164 11.80 12.77 8.17
CA PRO A 164 11.53 11.55 8.95
C PRO A 164 10.03 11.26 9.12
N THR A 165 9.18 12.26 8.87
CA THR A 165 7.71 12.13 8.88
C THR A 165 7.18 11.34 7.69
N VAL A 166 7.94 11.24 6.59
CA VAL A 166 7.54 10.48 5.41
C VAL A 166 7.67 8.99 5.72
N SER A 167 6.55 8.28 5.66
CA SER A 167 6.50 6.86 5.97
C SER A 167 5.63 6.08 5.00
N LEU A 168 6.09 4.88 4.64
CA LEU A 168 5.34 3.92 3.87
C LEU A 168 4.30 3.23 4.76
N VAL A 169 3.03 3.25 4.39
CA VAL A 169 1.96 2.61 5.17
C VAL A 169 1.79 1.19 4.67
N LEU A 170 2.11 0.22 5.52
CA LEU A 170 1.99 -1.20 5.23
C LEU A 170 0.70 -1.78 5.79
N HIS A 171 0.16 -2.70 5.02
CA HIS A 171 -1.08 -3.39 5.33
C HIS A 171 -0.87 -4.90 5.26
N ILE A 172 -1.39 -5.65 6.22
CA ILE A 172 -1.17 -7.10 6.33
C ILE A 172 -1.65 -7.86 5.09
N ASN A 173 -2.78 -7.45 4.48
CA ASN A 173 -3.33 -8.13 3.30
C ASN A 173 -2.47 -7.90 2.04
N GLY A 174 -1.67 -6.82 2.04
CA GLY A 174 -0.74 -6.45 0.98
C GLY A 174 0.70 -6.87 1.23
N THR A 175 1.02 -7.45 2.39
CA THR A 175 2.39 -7.74 2.82
C THR A 175 2.63 -9.25 2.91
N TYR A 176 3.64 -9.71 2.18
CA TYR A 176 4.01 -11.12 2.04
C TYR A 176 5.47 -11.31 2.43
N ARG A 177 5.82 -12.48 2.95
CA ARG A 177 7.23 -12.86 3.08
C ARG A 177 7.81 -13.09 1.69
N ALA A 178 8.93 -12.46 1.40
CA ALA A 178 9.67 -12.70 0.17
C ALA A 178 10.72 -13.81 0.38
N HIS A 179 11.09 -14.50 -0.69
CA HIS A 179 12.17 -15.46 -0.64
C HIS A 179 13.50 -14.75 -0.38
N TRP A 180 14.44 -15.38 0.33
CA TRP A 180 15.71 -14.75 0.69
C TRP A 180 16.53 -14.32 -0.55
N ALA A 181 16.39 -15.04 -1.66
CA ALA A 181 17.06 -14.73 -2.93
C ALA A 181 16.32 -13.70 -3.80
N ASP A 182 15.11 -13.27 -3.43
CA ASP A 182 14.36 -12.28 -4.20
C ASP A 182 15.13 -10.95 -4.28
N ARG A 183 15.16 -10.36 -5.48
CA ARG A 183 15.82 -9.07 -5.71
C ARG A 183 15.02 -7.95 -5.05
N LEU A 184 15.72 -7.05 -4.36
CA LEU A 184 15.12 -5.85 -3.78
C LEU A 184 14.71 -4.86 -4.88
N GLY A 185 13.67 -4.07 -4.61
CA GLY A 185 13.07 -3.12 -5.54
C GLY A 185 11.81 -3.64 -6.22
N PHE A 186 11.44 -3.04 -7.36
CA PHE A 186 10.19 -3.37 -8.05
C PHE A 186 10.14 -4.82 -8.54
N CYS A 187 9.00 -5.46 -8.33
CA CYS A 187 8.75 -6.82 -8.78
C CYS A 187 7.87 -6.79 -10.04
N LYS A 188 8.28 -7.52 -11.09
CA LYS A 188 7.45 -7.69 -12.30
C LYS A 188 6.28 -8.64 -12.06
N THR A 189 6.45 -9.60 -11.16
CA THR A 189 5.42 -10.57 -10.79
C THR A 189 4.53 -10.01 -9.69
N GLY A 190 3.21 -10.12 -9.89
CA GLY A 190 2.21 -9.74 -8.89
C GLY A 190 2.32 -10.56 -7.59
N CYS A 191 1.54 -10.18 -6.59
CA CYS A 191 1.44 -10.95 -5.35
C CYS A 191 0.65 -12.25 -5.58
N ALA A 192 1.01 -13.29 -4.82
CA ALA A 192 0.22 -14.51 -4.79
C ALA A 192 -1.20 -14.19 -4.29
N PRO A 193 -2.25 -14.81 -4.86
CA PRO A 193 -3.61 -14.58 -4.41
C PRO A 193 -3.78 -14.98 -2.94
N LEU A 194 -4.41 -14.10 -2.17
CA LEU A 194 -4.66 -14.32 -0.75
C LEU A 194 -5.94 -15.15 -0.59
N ALA A 195 -5.86 -16.24 0.18
CA ALA A 195 -7.03 -17.03 0.53
C ALA A 195 -7.94 -16.25 1.48
N PHE A 196 -9.26 -16.48 1.42
CA PHE A 196 -10.25 -15.75 2.22
C PHE A 196 -9.98 -15.81 3.72
N ASN A 197 -9.67 -17.00 4.24
CA ASN A 197 -9.37 -17.22 5.65
C ASN A 197 -8.13 -16.44 6.15
N CYS A 198 -7.30 -15.96 5.23
CA CYS A 198 -6.10 -15.18 5.52
C CYS A 198 -6.36 -13.66 5.50
N ILE A 199 -7.45 -13.20 4.88
CA ILE A 199 -7.81 -11.78 4.82
C ILE A 199 -8.14 -11.30 6.23
N LYS A 200 -7.50 -10.21 6.65
CA LYS A 200 -7.75 -9.59 7.96
C LYS A 200 -8.60 -8.34 7.82
N SER A 201 -9.62 -8.23 8.67
CA SER A 201 -10.40 -7.00 8.83
C SER A 201 -9.50 -5.86 9.30
N GLY A 202 -9.66 -4.68 8.69
CA GLY A 202 -8.76 -3.54 8.91
C GLY A 202 -7.34 -3.70 8.32
N GLY A 203 -7.06 -4.80 7.61
CA GLY A 203 -5.75 -5.13 7.06
C GLY A 203 -5.42 -4.53 5.70
N GLY A 204 -6.09 -3.44 5.32
CA GLY A 204 -5.96 -2.77 4.02
C GLY A 204 -6.53 -3.57 2.84
N ALA A 205 -6.31 -3.04 1.63
CA ALA A 205 -6.81 -3.63 0.39
C ALA A 205 -6.12 -4.97 0.09
N VAL A 206 -6.89 -5.92 -0.43
CA VAL A 206 -6.37 -7.22 -0.89
C VAL A 206 -5.88 -7.06 -2.33
N PRO A 207 -4.60 -7.31 -2.64
CA PRO A 207 -4.06 -7.16 -4.00
C PRO A 207 -4.75 -8.08 -5.00
N CYS A 208 -4.95 -9.34 -4.61
CA CYS A 208 -5.48 -10.38 -5.46
C CYS A 208 -6.07 -11.51 -4.62
N THR A 209 -7.20 -12.08 -5.03
CA THR A 209 -7.80 -13.27 -4.39
C THR A 209 -8.55 -14.12 -5.42
N PHE A 210 -8.60 -15.43 -5.18
CA PHE A 210 -9.38 -16.37 -5.98
C PHE A 210 -10.75 -16.55 -5.36
N VAL A 211 -11.80 -16.43 -6.18
CA VAL A 211 -13.17 -16.52 -5.70
C VAL A 211 -13.99 -17.48 -6.56
N GLY A 212 -14.82 -18.28 -5.92
CA GLY A 212 -15.87 -19.05 -6.57
C GLY A 212 -17.21 -18.35 -6.36
N ILE A 213 -17.87 -17.97 -7.45
CA ILE A 213 -19.16 -17.27 -7.38
C ILE A 213 -20.26 -18.27 -7.11
N GLN A 214 -20.91 -18.15 -5.96
CA GLN A 214 -22.01 -19.02 -5.57
C GLN A 214 -23.37 -18.46 -6.00
N ARG A 215 -23.56 -17.15 -5.85
CA ARG A 215 -24.79 -16.44 -6.23
C ARG A 215 -24.47 -15.04 -6.68
N ILE A 216 -25.13 -14.61 -7.74
CA ILE A 216 -25.20 -13.23 -8.21
C ILE A 216 -26.49 -12.58 -7.70
N TYR A 217 -26.38 -11.48 -6.97
CA TYR A 217 -27.52 -10.69 -6.53
C TYR A 217 -27.87 -9.56 -7.52
N PRO A 218 -29.16 -9.16 -7.61
CA PRO A 218 -29.58 -8.06 -8.46
C PRO A 218 -28.91 -6.74 -8.04
N VAL A 219 -28.80 -5.81 -9.00
CA VAL A 219 -28.20 -4.48 -8.78
C VAL A 219 -29.03 -3.70 -7.76
N LEU A 220 -28.32 -3.05 -6.84
CA LEU A 220 -28.91 -2.17 -5.82
C LEU A 220 -28.35 -0.75 -5.96
N TYR A 221 -29.16 0.24 -5.62
CA TYR A 221 -28.81 1.65 -5.65
C TYR A 221 -28.69 2.13 -4.21
N ARG A 222 -27.55 2.70 -3.85
CA ARG A 222 -27.32 3.24 -2.51
C ARG A 222 -27.26 4.76 -2.58
N GLU A 223 -28.23 5.41 -1.94
CA GLU A 223 -28.26 6.86 -1.75
C GLU A 223 -27.75 7.20 -0.35
N ARG A 224 -26.85 8.18 -0.27
CA ARG A 224 -26.48 8.81 0.99
C ARG A 224 -27.41 9.99 1.23
N LEU A 225 -28.17 9.93 2.32
CA LEU A 225 -29.07 11.00 2.76
C LEU A 225 -28.29 12.15 3.42
N SER A 226 -28.94 13.29 3.57
CA SER A 226 -28.33 14.50 4.16
C SER A 226 -28.01 14.39 5.64
N ASP A 227 -28.70 13.49 6.35
CA ASP A 227 -28.45 13.10 7.74
C ASP A 227 -27.24 12.15 7.89
N GLY A 228 -26.68 11.66 6.77
CA GLY A 228 -25.58 10.71 6.74
C GLY A 228 -26.01 9.25 6.73
N GLU A 229 -27.31 8.96 6.81
CA GLU A 229 -27.84 7.61 6.65
C GLU A 229 -27.77 7.15 5.19
N TYR A 230 -27.90 5.85 4.99
CA TYR A 230 -27.90 5.24 3.66
C TYR A 230 -29.23 4.55 3.40
N THR A 231 -29.85 4.89 2.28
CA THR A 231 -31.01 4.16 1.76
C THR A 231 -30.57 3.27 0.61
N VAL A 232 -30.97 2.00 0.65
CA VAL A 232 -30.73 1.03 -0.43
C VAL A 232 -32.03 0.80 -1.18
N ARG A 233 -32.00 0.86 -2.51
CA ARG A 233 -33.15 0.73 -3.39
C ARG A 233 -32.90 -0.29 -4.49
N SER A 234 -33.95 -0.98 -4.92
CA SER A 234 -33.92 -1.77 -6.15
C SER A 234 -33.97 -0.86 -7.38
N GLU A 235 -33.61 -1.40 -8.54
CA GLU A 235 -33.69 -0.71 -9.83
C GLU A 235 -35.07 -0.08 -10.08
N ARG A 236 -36.15 -0.83 -9.82
CA ARG A 236 -37.52 -0.33 -9.99
C ARG A 236 -37.84 0.84 -9.04
N MET A 237 -37.31 0.80 -7.82
CA MET A 237 -37.51 1.88 -6.84
C MET A 237 -36.70 3.12 -7.21
N GLU A 238 -35.46 2.95 -7.68
CA GLU A 238 -34.63 4.06 -8.14
C GLU A 238 -35.22 4.73 -9.38
N ALA A 239 -35.69 3.97 -10.37
CA ALA A 239 -36.33 4.52 -11.56
C ALA A 239 -37.56 5.37 -11.22
N LYS A 240 -38.40 4.91 -10.28
CA LYS A 240 -39.53 5.69 -9.76
C LYS A 240 -39.05 6.97 -9.07
N MET A 241 -38.01 6.89 -8.23
CA MET A 241 -37.50 8.05 -7.51
C MET A 241 -36.89 9.09 -8.45
N GLN A 242 -36.16 8.64 -9.48
CA GLN A 242 -35.65 9.50 -10.54
C GLN A 242 -36.77 10.20 -11.32
N GLN A 243 -37.88 9.51 -11.61
CA GLN A 243 -39.05 10.13 -12.21
C GLN A 243 -39.65 11.22 -11.31
N PHE A 244 -39.84 10.95 -10.02
CA PHE A 244 -40.32 11.96 -9.06
C PHE A 244 -39.36 13.15 -8.94
N TYR A 245 -38.05 12.90 -8.93
CA TYR A 245 -37.03 13.94 -8.88
C TYR A 245 -37.04 14.82 -10.13
N ASN A 246 -37.16 14.20 -11.31
CA ASN A 246 -37.24 14.91 -12.59
C ASN A 246 -38.52 15.75 -12.69
N GLN A 247 -39.66 15.23 -12.22
CA GLN A 247 -40.92 15.98 -12.15
C GLN A 247 -40.82 17.21 -11.24
N ARG A 248 -40.09 17.14 -10.13
CA ARG A 248 -39.86 18.28 -9.22
C ARG A 248 -38.90 19.34 -9.78
N ARG A 249 -38.07 18.99 -10.77
CA ARG A 249 -37.10 19.90 -11.41
C ARG A 249 -37.64 20.60 -12.66
N LEU A 250 -38.75 20.13 -13.23
CA LEU A 250 -39.41 20.87 -14.30
C LEU A 250 -39.86 22.23 -13.73
N PRO A 251 -39.48 23.36 -14.34
CA PRO A 251 -39.79 24.68 -13.80
C PRO A 251 -41.30 24.87 -13.81
N GLN A 252 -41.92 24.85 -12.63
CA GLN A 252 -43.21 25.50 -12.48
C GLN A 252 -43.00 26.98 -12.78
N GLY A 253 -43.63 27.45 -13.85
CA GLY A 253 -43.53 28.83 -14.30
C GLY A 253 -43.86 29.81 -13.17
N LYS A 254 -42.92 30.72 -12.92
CA LYS A 254 -43.08 32.03 -12.28
C LYS A 254 -43.57 32.05 -10.83
N THR A 255 -42.64 32.32 -9.90
CA THR A 255 -42.69 33.49 -9.00
C THR A 255 -41.32 33.71 -8.34
N LYS A 256 -40.89 34.97 -8.24
CA LYS A 256 -39.58 35.40 -7.76
C LYS A 256 -39.51 35.34 -6.23
N SER A 257 -38.36 34.95 -5.68
CA SER A 257 -37.53 35.73 -4.73
C SER A 257 -36.79 34.87 -3.70
N SER A 258 -35.50 35.20 -3.56
CA SER A 258 -34.65 35.11 -2.37
C SER A 258 -34.38 33.75 -1.68
N THR A 259 -33.07 33.56 -1.44
CA THR A 259 -32.40 32.70 -0.46
C THR A 259 -32.00 31.28 -0.90
N GLY A 260 -30.72 31.16 -1.23
CA GLY A 260 -29.87 30.03 -0.82
C GLY A 260 -30.29 28.65 -1.26
N THR A 261 -30.29 28.36 -2.57
CA THR A 261 -30.37 26.98 -3.06
C THR A 261 -29.08 26.24 -2.69
N LYS A 262 -29.07 25.59 -1.52
CA LYS A 262 -28.08 24.55 -1.20
C LYS A 262 -28.17 23.51 -2.32
N ARG A 263 -27.12 23.43 -3.16
CA ARG A 263 -26.87 22.27 -4.02
C ARG A 263 -26.83 21.04 -3.12
N MET A 264 -27.91 20.26 -3.07
CA MET A 264 -27.88 18.91 -2.51
C MET A 264 -27.06 18.05 -3.46
N ASN A 265 -25.83 17.77 -3.06
CA ASN A 265 -24.96 16.82 -3.73
C ASN A 265 -25.48 15.40 -3.43
N HIS A 266 -26.53 14.96 -4.12
CA HIS A 266 -26.93 13.55 -4.09
C HIS A 266 -25.87 12.74 -4.83
N THR A 267 -25.07 11.96 -4.09
CA THR A 267 -24.16 10.98 -4.69
C THR A 267 -24.83 9.61 -4.63
N THR A 268 -25.65 9.28 -5.63
CA THR A 268 -26.13 7.91 -5.82
C THR A 268 -24.95 7.06 -6.26
N THR A 269 -24.57 6.10 -5.42
CA THR A 269 -23.50 5.15 -5.75
C THR A 269 -24.15 3.84 -6.19
N LEU A 270 -23.83 3.41 -7.40
CA LEU A 270 -24.33 2.17 -7.99
C LEU A 270 -23.60 0.98 -7.34
N LEU A 271 -24.33 0.06 -6.72
CA LEU A 271 -23.77 -1.23 -6.29
C LEU A 271 -23.98 -2.22 -7.44
N SER A 272 -22.98 -2.32 -8.32
CA SER A 272 -23.00 -3.25 -9.45
C SER A 272 -22.75 -4.67 -8.94
N MET A 273 -23.82 -5.44 -8.69
CA MET A 273 -23.78 -6.85 -8.29
C MET A 273 -23.07 -7.15 -6.95
N SER A 274 -23.75 -7.91 -6.11
CA SER A 274 -23.14 -8.54 -4.94
C SER A 274 -22.93 -10.03 -5.24
N PHE A 275 -21.85 -10.61 -4.75
CA PHE A 275 -21.55 -12.03 -4.92
C PHE A 275 -21.46 -12.74 -3.57
N LEU A 276 -22.13 -13.90 -3.44
CA LEU A 276 -21.89 -14.84 -2.33
C LEU A 276 -20.77 -15.80 -2.75
N MET A 277 -19.83 -16.11 -1.84
CA MET A 277 -18.69 -16.99 -2.11
C MET A 277 -18.73 -18.26 -1.23
N LYS A 278 -18.28 -19.40 -1.78
CA LYS A 278 -18.45 -20.74 -1.20
C LYS A 278 -17.62 -21.02 0.07
N ASP A 279 -16.47 -20.39 0.25
CA ASP A 279 -15.58 -20.64 1.40
C ASP A 279 -15.66 -19.48 2.40
N GLY A 280 -16.43 -19.66 3.48
CA GLY A 280 -16.67 -18.62 4.48
C GLY A 280 -17.49 -17.46 3.92
N MET A 281 -18.81 -17.65 3.82
CA MET A 281 -19.79 -16.73 3.20
C MET A 281 -19.43 -15.25 3.37
N MET A 282 -18.80 -14.65 2.36
CA MET A 282 -18.47 -13.23 2.32
C MET A 282 -19.14 -12.60 1.10
N LEU A 283 -19.67 -11.38 1.30
CA LEU A 283 -20.33 -10.61 0.25
C LEU A 283 -19.30 -9.69 -0.41
N LEU A 284 -18.97 -9.93 -1.69
CA LEU A 284 -18.21 -8.96 -2.47
C LEU A 284 -19.17 -7.96 -3.10
N LEU A 285 -19.07 -6.69 -2.69
CA LEU A 285 -19.80 -5.57 -3.26
C LEU A 285 -18.89 -4.82 -4.24
N ILE A 286 -19.30 -4.72 -5.51
CA ILE A 286 -18.62 -3.86 -6.48
C ILE A 286 -19.37 -2.54 -6.54
N ILE A 287 -18.68 -1.45 -6.16
CA ILE A 287 -19.28 -0.13 -5.93
C ILE A 287 -19.11 0.80 -7.16
N GLN A 288 -18.29 0.41 -8.14
CA GLN A 288 -18.12 1.13 -9.40
C GLN A 288 -17.39 0.24 -10.42
N GLY A 289 -18.11 -0.19 -11.46
CA GLY A 289 -17.52 -0.90 -12.60
C GLY A 289 -18.39 -0.71 -13.84
N SER A 290 -17.90 0.10 -14.79
CA SER A 290 -18.55 0.33 -16.09
C SER A 290 -18.42 -0.85 -17.07
N LEU A 291 -17.68 -1.90 -16.72
CA LEU A 291 -17.45 -3.08 -17.55
C LEU A 291 -17.34 -4.33 -16.66
N LEU A 292 -18.46 -4.82 -16.13
CA LEU A 292 -18.54 -6.22 -15.74
C LEU A 292 -18.65 -7.04 -17.03
N CYS A 293 -17.67 -7.89 -17.29
CA CYS A 293 -17.68 -8.78 -18.44
C CYS A 293 -18.96 -9.65 -18.40
N PRO A 294 -19.67 -9.84 -19.53
CA PRO A 294 -20.87 -10.68 -19.62
C PRO A 294 -20.62 -12.17 -19.34
N PHE A 295 -19.39 -12.57 -19.00
CA PHE A 295 -18.95 -13.95 -18.79
C PHE A 295 -18.99 -14.41 -17.32
N ILE A 296 -19.46 -13.57 -16.40
CA ILE A 296 -19.52 -13.91 -14.98
C ILE A 296 -20.90 -14.52 -14.67
N THR A 297 -20.96 -15.84 -14.53
CA THR A 297 -22.18 -16.58 -14.16
C THR A 297 -22.02 -17.32 -12.83
N ASP A 298 -23.14 -17.74 -12.23
CA ASP A 298 -23.12 -18.60 -11.05
C ASP A 298 -22.30 -19.87 -11.30
N GLY A 299 -21.45 -20.25 -10.34
CA GLY A 299 -20.53 -21.38 -10.44
C GLY A 299 -19.17 -21.07 -11.09
N THR A 300 -18.93 -19.85 -11.56
CA THR A 300 -17.66 -19.48 -12.20
C THR A 300 -16.59 -19.19 -11.15
N ALA A 301 -15.38 -19.71 -11.37
CA ALA A 301 -14.19 -19.32 -10.63
C ALA A 301 -13.53 -18.12 -11.31
N CYS A 302 -13.28 -17.06 -10.56
CA CYS A 302 -12.70 -15.82 -11.08
C CYS A 302 -11.52 -15.37 -10.21
N LEU A 303 -10.52 -14.78 -10.86
CA LEU A 303 -9.42 -14.08 -10.21
C LEU A 303 -9.78 -12.60 -10.11
N TYR A 304 -9.89 -12.06 -8.89
CA TYR A 304 -10.23 -10.66 -8.68
C TYR A 304 -9.00 -9.85 -8.29
N TYR A 305 -8.78 -8.74 -9.00
CA TYR A 305 -7.70 -7.79 -8.75
C TYR A 305 -8.23 -6.55 -8.02
N LYS A 306 -7.53 -6.17 -6.95
CA LYS A 306 -7.72 -4.93 -6.18
C LYS A 306 -9.15 -4.72 -5.68
N THR A 307 -9.49 -5.36 -4.57
CA THR A 307 -10.75 -5.11 -3.86
C THR A 307 -10.54 -4.04 -2.78
N SER A 308 -11.05 -2.83 -3.01
CA SER A 308 -11.05 -1.76 -2.01
C SER A 308 -12.10 -1.97 -0.90
N SER A 309 -12.99 -2.96 -1.03
CA SER A 309 -14.14 -3.16 -0.15
C SER A 309 -14.48 -4.63 0.13
N LEU A 310 -13.49 -5.47 0.43
CA LEU A 310 -13.77 -6.74 1.11
C LEU A 310 -13.89 -6.47 2.61
N GLN A 311 -15.12 -6.36 3.11
CA GLN A 311 -15.40 -6.39 4.54
C GLN A 311 -15.70 -7.84 4.90
N ALA A 312 -14.80 -8.47 5.66
CA ALA A 312 -15.09 -9.72 6.35
C ALA A 312 -16.05 -9.39 7.49
N THR A 313 -17.30 -9.84 7.37
CA THR A 313 -18.25 -9.92 8.50
C THR A 313 -17.95 -11.17 9.31
#